data_AF-A0A933B3K1-F1
#
_entry.id   AF-A0A933B3K1-F1
#
_cell.length_a   1.000
_cell.length_b   1.000
_cell.length_c   1.000
_cell.angle_alpha   90.00
_cell.angle_beta   90.00
_cell.angle_gamma   90.00
#
_symmetry.space_group_name_H-M   'P 1'
#
loop_
_entity.id
_entity.type
_entity.pdbx_description
1 polymer ?
#
loop_
_entity_poly.entity_id
_entity_poly.type
_entity_poly.pdbx_seq_one_letter_code
_entity_poly.pdbx_strand_id
1 'polypeptide(L)'
;MYLGFQGLRAAVQWLPLPAARAIGRFLGLVTYGLLGSQRRLTLRHLEFALSQELSSAQRRRVARGVFVNLGQNVMEWLLLPRLSTQQLQRLMTGEGVDHFRQALERGNGAIALTAHLGNWELIALYLKSLGFDGGVLARRLRYPEYESFLIGLRGARGVPTFARGSVRDVATLLRANQIIGILPDQDTESLDGIFVSFFNHPAYTPVGPAALSIMTGAPIVPCFLVREGATFRLVVEPPLRAPQTADRTQAMAALTQAWSDVVQSYIRRYPDQWVWMHRRWKTQPSATSDKRQATHDQQPLPRDATPQNPAWRQATSLGALRSVLAGCSVLLVACCLSLTSGCGRVPKAADLMGEPPAAEAVTPDPNATEQMSEFTLTGYEEDGSKRWQLSGRGASVDGNIVTIHHPDAIGFDPARTAYLTASAAQVEQSTRHIRMEHDVTIHTSDGLWFSAPLLHWVPDRNQMATDTSVRLETDHMLLRGRGLESSTVLNHATFLRDIEMVLNPSDHDLPGGQGPKQVTITCDGPLAFDYERQIATFEQNVHVQDPNGDLYSDKLVAYLDEKTHTIRYAEAIGRVRIHQNQNTALSERAIYEPAIGKITLVGRPSLLVYPSSSEGGTQLSFGGLATD
;
A
#
# COMPACT_ATOMS: atom_id res chain seq x y z
N MET A 1 0.91 23.10 4.53
CA MET A 1 1.37 22.23 5.65
C MET A 1 2.91 22.10 5.71
N TYR A 2 3.55 21.61 4.64
CA TYR A 2 5.00 21.36 4.52
C TYR A 2 5.93 22.43 5.13
N LEU A 3 5.71 23.72 4.82
CA LEU A 3 6.53 24.82 5.35
C LEU A 3 6.55 24.90 6.88
N GLY A 4 5.44 24.56 7.55
CA GLY A 4 5.37 24.51 9.02
C GLY A 4 6.21 23.38 9.62
N PHE A 5 6.26 22.22 8.95
CA PHE A 5 7.14 21.11 9.36
C PHE A 5 8.61 21.47 9.18
N GLN A 6 8.98 22.11 8.06
CA GLN A 6 10.36 22.55 7.83
C GLN A 6 10.77 23.68 8.80
N GLY A 7 9.89 24.63 9.09
CA GLY A 7 10.11 25.68 10.09
C GLY A 7 10.32 25.12 11.51
N LEU A 8 9.48 24.16 11.92
CA LEU A 8 9.66 23.43 13.18
C LEU A 8 10.98 22.66 13.20
N ARG A 9 11.33 21.94 12.11
CA ARG A 9 12.59 21.21 11.99
C ARG A 9 13.80 22.14 12.13
N ALA A 10 13.76 23.31 11.49
CA ALA A 10 14.80 24.32 11.59
C ALA A 10 14.92 24.90 13.01
N ALA A 11 13.81 25.29 13.63
CA ALA A 11 13.79 25.81 14.99
C ALA A 11 14.36 24.80 16.01
N VAL A 12 14.01 23.51 15.88
CA VAL A 12 14.51 22.46 16.77
C VAL A 12 16.03 22.24 16.64
N GLN A 13 16.66 22.51 15.49
CA GLN A 13 18.12 22.36 15.35
C GLN A 13 18.92 23.21 16.36
N TRP A 14 18.38 24.34 16.80
CA TRP A 14 19.05 25.25 17.73
C TRP A 14 19.02 24.78 19.19
N LEU A 15 18.09 23.89 19.54
CA LEU A 15 17.87 23.46 20.93
C LEU A 15 18.97 22.49 21.43
N PRO A 16 19.49 22.68 22.65
CA PRO A 16 20.24 21.64 23.35
C PRO A 16 19.38 20.39 23.55
N LEU A 17 19.97 19.20 23.39
CA LEU A 17 19.27 17.91 23.52
C LEU A 17 18.46 17.76 24.84
N PRO A 18 18.94 18.20 26.02
CA PRO A 18 18.13 18.18 27.25
C PRO A 18 16.87 19.04 27.18
N ALA A 19 16.94 20.21 26.55
CA ALA A 19 15.81 21.13 26.38
C ALA A 19 14.80 20.60 25.36
N ALA A 20 15.28 20.09 24.21
CA ALA A 20 14.42 19.43 23.23
C ALA A 20 13.70 18.21 23.82
N ARG A 21 14.38 17.41 24.65
CA ARG A 21 13.75 16.31 25.41
C ARG A 21 12.74 16.80 26.44
N ALA A 22 13.01 17.89 27.17
CA ALA A 22 12.05 18.47 28.10
C ALA A 22 10.77 18.94 27.40
N ILE A 23 10.89 19.61 26.26
CA ILE A 23 9.77 19.97 25.37
C ILE A 23 9.05 18.71 24.89
N GLY A 24 9.76 17.68 24.46
CA GLY A 24 9.18 16.40 24.05
C GLY A 24 8.37 15.71 25.16
N ARG A 25 8.86 15.75 26.41
CA ARG A 25 8.11 15.25 27.59
C ARG A 25 6.83 16.06 27.82
N PHE A 26 6.91 17.39 27.74
CA PHE A 26 5.75 18.27 27.89
C PHE A 26 4.71 18.03 26.79
N LEU A 27 5.12 17.96 25.52
CA LEU A 27 4.23 17.64 24.39
C LEU A 27 3.62 16.23 24.52
N GLY A 28 4.36 15.26 25.09
CA GLY A 28 3.83 13.95 25.46
C GLY A 28 2.73 14.02 26.52
N LEU A 29 2.88 14.84 27.56
CA LEU A 29 1.85 15.07 28.57
C LEU A 29 0.62 15.79 28.01
N VAL A 30 0.81 16.81 27.15
CA VAL A 30 -0.26 17.54 26.47
C VAL A 30 -1.05 16.61 25.54
N THR A 31 -0.36 15.83 24.70
CA THR A 31 -1.02 14.87 23.79
C THR A 31 -1.70 13.73 24.55
N TYR A 32 -1.16 13.25 25.68
CA TYR A 32 -1.86 12.33 26.57
C TYR A 32 -3.17 12.93 27.10
N GLY A 33 -3.19 14.23 27.40
CA GLY A 33 -4.40 14.97 27.80
C GLY A 33 -5.43 15.08 26.68
N LEU A 34 -5.02 15.60 25.53
CA LEU A 34 -5.91 15.94 24.40
C LEU A 34 -6.37 14.72 23.61
N LEU A 35 -5.48 13.76 23.30
CA LEU A 35 -5.79 12.59 22.46
C LEU A 35 -6.50 11.47 23.25
N GLY A 36 -7.66 11.81 23.81
CA GLY A 36 -8.44 10.91 24.68
C GLY A 36 -8.81 9.57 24.04
N SER A 37 -8.94 9.50 22.71
CA SER A 37 -9.13 8.24 21.96
C SER A 37 -7.90 7.33 22.06
N GLN A 38 -6.72 7.84 21.76
CA GLN A 38 -5.45 7.10 21.82
C GLN A 38 -5.08 6.73 23.26
N ARG A 39 -5.37 7.60 24.23
CA ARG A 39 -5.24 7.30 25.67
C ARG A 39 -6.12 6.12 26.08
N ARG A 40 -7.39 6.10 25.66
CA ARG A 40 -8.30 4.98 25.95
C ARG A 40 -7.85 3.68 25.29
N LEU A 41 -7.33 3.74 24.05
CA LEU A 41 -6.81 2.57 23.34
C LEU A 41 -5.58 1.97 24.03
N THR A 42 -4.61 2.83 24.37
CA THR A 42 -3.41 2.48 25.17
C THR A 42 -3.79 1.78 26.47
N LEU A 43 -4.75 2.35 27.23
CA LEU A 43 -5.21 1.77 28.50
C LEU A 43 -5.91 0.42 28.31
N ARG A 44 -6.72 0.25 27.25
CA ARG A 44 -7.37 -1.04 26.93
C ARG A 44 -6.37 -2.13 26.57
N HIS A 45 -5.33 -1.82 25.79
CA HIS A 45 -4.31 -2.81 25.46
C HIS A 45 -3.42 -3.17 26.66
N LEU A 46 -3.05 -2.20 27.51
CA LEU A 46 -2.41 -2.45 28.80
C LEU A 46 -3.31 -3.26 29.75
N GLU A 47 -4.63 -3.13 29.64
CA GLU A 47 -5.58 -3.92 30.40
C GLU A 47 -5.69 -5.35 29.90
N PHE A 48 -5.77 -5.54 28.59
CA PHE A 48 -5.83 -6.84 27.93
C PHE A 48 -4.56 -7.68 28.16
N ALA A 49 -3.38 -7.06 28.02
CA ALA A 49 -2.09 -7.74 28.08
C ALA A 49 -1.47 -7.85 29.48
N LEU A 50 -1.71 -6.86 30.36
CA LEU A 50 -0.97 -6.70 31.63
C LEU A 50 -1.89 -6.48 32.85
N SER A 51 -3.17 -6.86 32.80
CA SER A 51 -4.10 -6.76 33.94
C SER A 51 -3.65 -7.53 35.18
N GLN A 52 -3.04 -8.70 35.00
CA GLN A 52 -2.51 -9.52 36.11
C GLN A 52 -1.18 -8.98 36.67
N GLU A 53 -0.45 -8.18 35.88
CA GLU A 53 0.89 -7.69 36.21
C GLU A 53 0.86 -6.24 36.74
N LEU A 54 -0.15 -5.44 36.37
CA LEU A 54 -0.23 -4.01 36.66
C LEU A 54 -1.63 -3.57 37.12
N SER A 55 -1.70 -2.97 38.31
CA SER A 55 -2.93 -2.32 38.80
C SER A 55 -3.42 -1.21 37.88
N SER A 56 -4.69 -0.79 38.01
CA SER A 56 -5.23 0.32 37.21
C SER A 56 -4.43 1.63 37.38
N ALA A 57 -3.81 1.87 38.54
CA ALA A 57 -2.95 3.01 38.80
C ALA A 57 -1.58 2.90 38.09
N GLN A 58 -0.97 1.70 38.09
CA GLN A 58 0.26 1.43 37.33
C GLN A 58 0.01 1.53 35.82
N ARG A 59 -1.07 0.93 35.30
CA ARG A 59 -1.45 1.03 33.87
C ARG A 59 -1.67 2.49 33.44
N ARG A 60 -2.25 3.34 34.30
CA ARG A 60 -2.33 4.80 34.05
C ARG A 60 -0.97 5.52 34.07
N ARG A 61 -0.02 5.09 34.91
CA ARG A 61 1.36 5.62 34.94
C ARG A 61 2.13 5.23 33.68
N VAL A 62 2.09 3.95 33.31
CA VAL A 62 2.68 3.39 32.08
C VAL A 62 2.11 4.11 30.85
N ALA A 63 0.78 4.24 30.74
CA ALA A 63 0.15 4.95 29.63
C ALA A 63 0.59 6.41 29.48
N ARG A 64 0.93 7.11 30.58
CA ARG A 64 1.55 8.45 30.50
C ARG A 64 2.98 8.38 29.97
N GLY A 65 3.76 7.41 30.47
CA GLY A 65 5.14 7.15 30.04
C GLY A 65 5.25 6.91 28.54
N VAL A 66 4.33 6.15 27.93
CA VAL A 66 4.32 5.89 26.46
C VAL A 66 4.27 7.18 25.65
N PHE A 67 3.35 8.10 25.97
CA PHE A 67 3.24 9.39 25.27
C PHE A 67 4.45 10.29 25.55
N VAL A 68 4.98 10.24 26.78
CA VAL A 68 6.20 10.98 27.19
C VAL A 68 7.45 10.45 26.49
N ASN A 69 7.56 9.14 26.24
CA ASN A 69 8.61 8.52 25.45
C ASN A 69 8.48 8.92 23.97
N LEU A 70 7.29 8.77 23.37
CA LEU A 70 7.05 9.11 21.97
C LEU A 70 7.29 10.60 21.68
N GLY A 71 6.89 11.50 22.60
CA GLY A 71 7.17 12.93 22.48
C GLY A 71 8.67 13.27 22.55
N GLN A 72 9.45 12.52 23.35
CA GLN A 72 10.93 12.63 23.31
C GLN A 72 11.50 12.10 21.99
N ASN A 73 11.02 10.96 21.50
CA ASN A 73 11.47 10.37 20.24
C ASN A 73 11.35 11.36 19.08
N VAL A 74 10.19 12.03 18.93
CA VAL A 74 9.97 13.03 17.87
C VAL A 74 11.00 14.16 17.93
N MET A 75 11.26 14.71 19.12
CA MET A 75 12.24 15.78 19.30
C MET A 75 13.69 15.31 19.06
N GLU A 76 13.99 14.05 19.36
CA GLU A 76 15.28 13.42 19.07
C GLU A 76 15.45 13.16 17.57
N TRP A 77 14.41 12.66 16.88
CA TRP A 77 14.43 12.48 15.42
C TRP A 77 14.68 13.79 14.70
N LEU A 78 13.99 14.86 15.11
CA LEU A 78 14.22 16.21 14.58
C LEU A 78 15.64 16.71 14.84
N LEU A 79 16.28 16.35 15.96
CA LEU A 79 17.67 16.71 16.27
C LEU A 79 18.74 15.83 15.59
N LEU A 80 18.40 14.63 15.12
CA LEU A 80 19.40 13.70 14.56
C LEU A 80 20.24 14.26 13.40
N PRO A 81 19.75 15.12 12.49
CA PRO A 81 20.60 15.73 11.46
C PRO A 81 21.80 16.52 12.01
N ARG A 82 21.70 17.07 13.23
CA ARG A 82 22.77 17.82 13.92
C ARG A 82 23.76 16.91 14.67
N LEU A 83 23.39 15.69 15.04
CA LEU A 83 24.23 14.82 15.88
C LEU A 83 25.34 14.13 15.08
N SER A 84 26.60 14.38 15.42
CA SER A 84 27.74 13.67 14.84
C SER A 84 27.74 12.19 15.24
N THR A 85 28.42 11.34 14.47
CA THR A 85 28.57 9.90 14.77
C THR A 85 29.11 9.65 16.18
N GLN A 86 30.10 10.46 16.61
CA GLN A 86 30.65 10.39 17.97
C GLN A 86 29.65 10.85 19.05
N GLN A 87 28.81 11.84 18.76
CA GLN A 87 27.75 12.27 19.68
C GLN A 87 26.65 11.21 19.81
N LEU A 88 26.28 10.54 18.71
CA LEU A 88 25.35 9.41 18.72
C LEU A 88 25.92 8.26 19.58
N GLN A 89 27.17 7.89 19.37
CA GLN A 89 27.86 6.86 20.17
C GLN A 89 27.92 7.23 21.66
N ARG A 90 28.20 8.49 22.03
CA ARG A 90 28.20 8.94 23.43
C ARG A 90 26.81 8.91 24.11
N LEU A 91 25.73 8.79 23.34
CA LEU A 91 24.36 8.66 23.87
C LEU A 91 23.93 7.19 24.01
N MET A 92 24.72 6.22 23.53
CA MET A 92 24.28 4.85 23.30
C MET A 92 25.33 3.84 23.76
N THR A 93 24.90 2.89 24.60
CA THR A 93 25.67 1.70 24.96
C THR A 93 25.21 0.50 24.13
N GLY A 94 26.11 -0.46 23.90
CA GLY A 94 25.83 -1.67 23.14
C GLY A 94 26.16 -2.91 23.97
N GLU A 95 25.15 -3.74 24.21
CA GLU A 95 25.21 -4.99 24.98
C GLU A 95 24.92 -6.16 24.04
N GLY A 96 25.75 -7.21 24.06
CA GLY A 96 25.60 -8.37 23.17
C GLY A 96 25.90 -8.10 21.68
N VAL A 97 26.48 -6.94 21.32
CA VAL A 97 26.72 -6.54 19.92
C VAL A 97 27.54 -7.57 19.12
N ASP A 98 28.39 -8.34 19.79
CA ASP A 98 29.15 -9.44 19.16
C ASP A 98 28.26 -10.57 18.60
N HIS A 99 27.01 -10.71 19.03
CA HIS A 99 26.02 -11.59 18.39
C HIS A 99 25.78 -11.24 16.92
N PHE A 100 25.91 -9.97 16.51
CA PHE A 100 25.90 -9.60 15.10
C PHE A 100 27.20 -10.04 14.39
N ARG A 101 28.37 -9.92 15.03
CA ARG A 101 29.64 -10.39 14.44
C ARG A 101 29.60 -11.90 14.20
N GLN A 102 29.19 -12.67 15.22
CA GLN A 102 28.98 -14.13 15.16
C GLN A 102 27.86 -14.58 14.20
N ALA A 103 26.92 -13.70 13.87
CA ALA A 103 25.94 -13.95 12.81
C ALA A 103 26.58 -13.79 11.42
N LEU A 104 27.33 -12.70 11.21
CA LEU A 104 27.99 -12.37 9.94
C LEU A 104 29.19 -13.26 9.62
N GLU A 105 29.83 -13.89 10.60
CA GLU A 105 30.86 -14.94 10.38
C GLU A 105 30.38 -16.09 9.46
N ARG A 106 29.06 -16.26 9.30
CA ARG A 106 28.46 -17.31 8.46
C ARG A 106 28.22 -16.90 7.01
N GLY A 107 28.50 -15.67 6.61
CA GLY A 107 28.36 -15.19 5.23
C GLY A 107 26.92 -14.89 4.75
N ASN A 108 25.90 -15.23 5.53
CA ASN A 108 24.48 -15.13 5.13
C ASN A 108 23.79 -13.80 5.52
N GLY A 109 24.52 -12.84 6.11
CA GLY A 109 23.93 -11.63 6.67
C GLY A 109 23.19 -11.88 7.99
N ALA A 110 22.45 -10.88 8.47
CA ALA A 110 21.64 -10.99 9.68
C ALA A 110 20.33 -10.20 9.60
N ILE A 111 19.27 -10.73 10.21
CA ILE A 111 17.97 -10.04 10.32
C ILE A 111 17.90 -9.41 11.71
N ALA A 112 18.17 -8.10 11.81
CA ALA A 112 18.03 -7.33 13.04
C ALA A 112 16.53 -7.09 13.33
N LEU A 113 15.95 -7.95 14.15
CA LEU A 113 14.53 -7.88 14.49
C LEU A 113 14.34 -6.99 15.72
N THR A 114 13.48 -5.99 15.62
CA THR A 114 13.14 -5.10 16.73
C THR A 114 11.64 -4.84 16.78
N ALA A 115 11.21 -3.98 17.70
CA ALA A 115 9.82 -3.57 17.86
C ALA A 115 9.71 -2.03 17.84
N HIS A 116 8.49 -1.51 17.83
CA HIS A 116 8.21 -0.08 18.06
C HIS A 116 8.40 0.27 19.54
N LEU A 117 9.60 0.04 20.08
CA LEU A 117 9.99 0.15 21.48
C LEU A 117 11.16 1.11 21.65
N GLY A 118 11.12 1.92 22.71
CA GLY A 118 12.18 2.88 23.04
C GLY A 118 12.34 3.92 21.95
N ASN A 119 13.51 4.00 21.30
CA ASN A 119 13.75 4.85 20.11
C ASN A 119 14.42 4.05 18.96
N TRP A 120 13.64 3.15 18.35
CA TRP A 120 14.09 2.19 17.32
C TRP A 120 14.82 2.80 16.12
N GLU A 121 14.51 4.04 15.70
CA GLU A 121 15.18 4.70 14.57
C GLU A 121 16.70 4.86 14.78
N LEU A 122 17.17 4.94 16.02
CA LEU A 122 18.60 5.06 16.33
C LEU A 122 19.36 3.73 16.12
N ILE A 123 18.68 2.58 16.11
CA ILE A 123 19.32 1.25 16.06
C ILE A 123 20.19 1.11 14.81
N ALA A 124 19.60 1.35 13.62
CA ALA A 124 20.33 1.20 12.36
C ALA A 124 21.46 2.23 12.21
N LEU A 125 21.26 3.46 12.72
CA LEU A 125 22.28 4.50 12.70
C LEU A 125 23.46 4.18 13.64
N TYR A 126 23.19 3.54 14.78
CA TYR A 126 24.20 3.12 15.74
C TYR A 126 24.96 1.88 15.28
N LEU A 127 24.27 0.86 14.75
CA LEU A 127 24.92 -0.30 14.13
C LEU A 127 25.85 0.14 12.98
N LYS A 128 25.39 1.05 12.11
CA LYS A 128 26.23 1.68 11.08
C LYS A 128 27.44 2.42 11.67
N SER A 129 27.27 3.11 12.81
CA SER A 129 28.39 3.76 13.52
C SER A 129 29.43 2.78 14.09
N LEU A 130 29.05 1.53 14.32
CA LEU A 130 29.92 0.45 14.82
C LEU A 130 30.55 -0.38 13.69
N GLY A 131 30.37 0.03 12.43
CA GLY A 131 30.93 -0.63 11.25
C GLY A 131 30.06 -1.73 10.64
N PHE A 132 28.82 -1.89 11.05
CA PHE A 132 27.89 -2.84 10.41
C PHE A 132 27.19 -2.20 9.21
N ASP A 133 27.39 -2.76 8.03
CA ASP A 133 26.64 -2.39 6.83
C ASP A 133 25.26 -3.07 6.79
N GLY A 134 24.27 -2.37 6.22
CA GLY A 134 22.89 -2.80 6.26
C GLY A 134 21.88 -1.70 5.93
N GLY A 135 20.59 -2.04 6.04
CA GLY A 135 19.46 -1.14 5.78
C GLY A 135 18.23 -1.46 6.64
N VAL A 136 17.10 -0.83 6.33
CA VAL A 136 15.83 -1.00 7.08
C VAL A 136 14.69 -1.35 6.12
N LEU A 137 13.88 -2.36 6.45
CA LEU A 137 12.66 -2.71 5.73
C LEU A 137 11.45 -1.99 6.34
N ALA A 138 10.85 -1.05 5.60
CA ALA A 138 9.76 -0.20 6.07
C ALA A 138 8.48 -0.32 5.23
N ARG A 139 7.31 -0.10 5.84
CA ARG A 139 6.07 0.20 5.10
C ARG A 139 6.18 1.62 4.53
N ARG A 140 5.64 1.88 3.34
CA ARG A 140 5.33 3.26 2.94
C ARG A 140 4.40 3.92 3.96
N LEU A 141 4.66 5.16 4.34
CA LEU A 141 3.90 5.92 5.34
C LEU A 141 2.82 6.79 4.68
N ARG A 142 1.77 7.15 5.44
CA ARG A 142 0.64 7.96 4.94
C ARG A 142 1.02 9.41 4.58
N TYR A 143 2.15 9.90 5.07
CA TYR A 143 2.58 11.30 4.94
C TYR A 143 3.94 11.34 4.21
N PRO A 144 3.97 11.63 2.89
CA PRO A 144 5.18 11.56 2.07
C PRO A 144 6.34 12.43 2.55
N GLU A 145 6.05 13.57 3.20
CA GLU A 145 7.07 14.49 3.71
C GLU A 145 7.78 13.91 4.95
N TYR A 146 7.03 13.18 5.79
CA TYR A 146 7.55 12.49 6.97
C TYR A 146 8.31 11.21 6.57
N GLU A 147 7.82 10.48 5.56
CA GLU A 147 8.54 9.41 4.89
C GLU A 147 9.88 9.89 4.32
N SER A 148 9.86 10.94 3.50
CA SER A 148 11.06 11.53 2.90
C SER A 148 12.06 12.01 3.96
N PHE A 149 11.57 12.56 5.08
CA PHE A 149 12.41 12.94 6.22
C PHE A 149 13.11 11.72 6.86
N LEU A 150 12.40 10.62 7.13
CA LEU A 150 13.00 9.41 7.71
C LEU A 150 13.94 8.68 6.74
N ILE A 151 13.58 8.60 5.46
CA ILE A 151 14.44 8.03 4.41
C ILE A 151 15.71 8.86 4.27
N GLY A 152 15.60 10.19 4.17
CA GLY A 152 16.75 11.10 4.09
C GLY A 152 17.64 11.06 5.35
N LEU A 153 17.04 10.95 6.54
CA LEU A 153 17.76 10.81 7.81
C LEU A 153 18.65 9.55 7.87
N ARG A 154 18.16 8.42 7.35
CA ARG A 154 18.90 7.15 7.28
C ARG A 154 19.91 7.15 6.12
N GLY A 155 19.49 7.63 4.95
CA GLY A 155 20.32 7.77 3.75
C GLY A 155 21.55 8.66 3.97
N ALA A 156 21.40 9.77 4.71
CA ALA A 156 22.50 10.67 5.09
C ALA A 156 23.58 10.03 5.98
N ARG A 157 23.37 8.79 6.48
CA ARG A 157 24.38 7.98 7.17
C ARG A 157 24.73 6.68 6.42
N GLY A 158 24.31 6.53 5.17
CA GLY A 158 24.57 5.32 4.38
C GLY A 158 23.77 4.10 4.85
N VAL A 159 22.54 4.31 5.33
CA VAL A 159 21.57 3.27 5.69
C VAL A 159 20.37 3.36 4.73
N PRO A 160 20.32 2.55 3.64
CA PRO A 160 19.18 2.50 2.75
C PRO A 160 17.89 2.04 3.46
N THR A 161 16.74 2.53 2.97
CA THR A 161 15.41 2.04 3.36
C THR A 161 14.81 1.28 2.18
N PHE A 162 14.38 0.04 2.40
CA PHE A 162 13.70 -0.82 1.45
C PHE A 162 12.19 -0.80 1.73
N ALA A 163 11.37 -0.85 0.69
CA ALA A 163 9.93 -0.95 0.84
C ALA A 163 9.50 -2.39 1.18
N ARG A 164 8.44 -2.57 1.97
CA ARG A 164 7.69 -3.84 2.00
C ARG A 164 7.31 -4.20 0.55
N GLY A 165 7.73 -5.39 0.11
CA GLY A 165 7.69 -5.81 -1.31
C GLY A 165 9.09 -6.10 -1.89
N SER A 166 10.14 -5.39 -1.45
CA SER A 166 11.54 -5.55 -1.89
C SER A 166 12.24 -6.84 -1.41
N VAL A 167 11.58 -7.99 -1.48
CA VAL A 167 12.09 -9.29 -1.02
C VAL A 167 13.39 -9.67 -1.74
N ARG A 168 13.49 -9.40 -3.05
CA ARG A 168 14.69 -9.64 -3.85
C ARG A 168 15.87 -8.77 -3.39
N ASP A 169 15.62 -7.51 -3.09
CA ASP A 169 16.66 -6.54 -2.71
C ASP A 169 17.19 -6.86 -1.31
N VAL A 170 16.29 -7.14 -0.35
CA VAL A 170 16.62 -7.60 1.01
C VAL A 170 17.38 -8.93 0.97
N ALA A 171 16.97 -9.89 0.13
CA ALA A 171 17.68 -11.15 -0.04
C ALA A 171 19.03 -10.99 -0.75
N THR A 172 19.24 -9.91 -1.50
CA THR A 172 20.54 -9.57 -2.09
C THR A 172 21.47 -8.94 -1.06
N LEU A 173 20.94 -8.04 -0.22
CA LEU A 173 21.63 -7.44 0.92
C LEU A 173 22.10 -8.51 1.92
N LEU A 174 21.23 -9.47 2.28
CA LEU A 174 21.59 -10.57 3.18
C LEU A 174 22.70 -11.45 2.58
N ARG A 175 22.63 -11.79 1.29
CA ARG A 175 23.71 -12.53 0.59
C ARG A 175 25.01 -11.73 0.41
N ALA A 176 24.96 -10.40 0.51
CA ALA A 176 26.14 -9.55 0.60
C ALA A 176 26.73 -9.49 2.04
N ASN A 177 26.24 -10.35 2.94
CA ASN A 177 26.61 -10.45 4.34
C ASN A 177 26.37 -9.15 5.14
N GLN A 178 25.25 -8.48 4.86
CA GLN A 178 24.83 -7.24 5.53
C GLN A 178 23.59 -7.45 6.43
N ILE A 179 23.23 -6.44 7.21
CA ILE A 179 22.13 -6.49 8.19
C ILE A 179 20.84 -5.85 7.63
N ILE A 180 19.69 -6.51 7.76
CA ILE A 180 18.37 -5.88 7.53
C ILE A 180 17.62 -5.66 8.85
N GLY A 181 17.28 -4.40 9.15
CA GLY A 181 16.41 -4.03 10.26
C GLY A 181 14.93 -4.24 9.92
N ILE A 182 14.18 -4.97 10.76
CA ILE A 182 12.75 -5.24 10.55
C ILE A 182 11.95 -5.03 11.85
N LEU A 183 10.78 -4.38 11.75
CA LEU A 183 9.79 -4.22 12.83
C LEU A 183 8.50 -5.00 12.48
N PRO A 184 8.35 -6.26 12.95
CA PRO A 184 7.20 -7.12 12.67
C PRO A 184 6.15 -7.16 13.81
N ASP A 185 6.31 -6.35 14.85
CA ASP A 185 5.48 -6.31 16.07
C ASP A 185 4.06 -5.72 15.87
N GLN A 186 3.62 -5.54 14.62
CA GLN A 186 2.34 -4.93 14.27
C GLN A 186 1.49 -5.82 13.35
N ASP A 187 0.32 -6.20 13.85
CA ASP A 187 -0.79 -6.79 13.08
C ASP A 187 -1.06 -5.94 11.81
N THR A 188 -0.75 -6.53 10.66
CA THR A 188 -0.87 -5.90 9.33
C THR A 188 -1.64 -6.86 8.41
N GLU A 189 -2.95 -6.66 8.27
CA GLU A 189 -3.86 -7.40 7.36
C GLU A 189 -3.37 -7.53 5.90
N SER A 190 -2.48 -6.65 5.44
CA SER A 190 -1.89 -6.68 4.08
C SER A 190 -0.58 -7.49 4.00
N LEU A 191 -0.29 -8.35 4.99
CA LEU A 191 0.87 -9.23 5.02
C LEU A 191 0.46 -10.62 5.49
N ASP A 192 1.06 -11.65 4.88
CA ASP A 192 0.94 -13.03 5.35
C ASP A 192 1.48 -13.16 6.77
N GLY A 193 0.70 -13.81 7.61
CA GLY A 193 0.95 -13.94 9.03
C GLY A 193 0.25 -15.17 9.61
N ILE A 194 0.61 -15.49 10.84
CA ILE A 194 0.03 -16.59 11.62
C ILE A 194 -0.39 -16.08 12.98
N PHE A 195 -1.25 -16.81 13.68
CA PHE A 195 -1.47 -16.57 15.09
C PHE A 195 -0.32 -17.15 15.91
N VAL A 196 0.22 -16.32 16.81
CA VAL A 196 1.17 -16.72 17.87
C VAL A 196 0.57 -16.36 19.22
N SER A 197 1.02 -17.01 20.28
CA SER A 197 0.71 -16.57 21.65
C SER A 197 1.47 -15.28 21.95
N PHE A 198 0.74 -14.22 22.29
CA PHE A 198 1.31 -12.91 22.62
C PHE A 198 0.49 -12.28 23.77
N PHE A 199 1.10 -12.20 24.94
CA PHE A 199 0.46 -11.93 26.24
C PHE A 199 -0.66 -12.92 26.59
N ASN A 200 -0.43 -14.21 26.29
CA ASN A 200 -1.39 -15.31 26.44
C ASN A 200 -2.66 -15.20 25.56
N HIS A 201 -2.67 -14.30 24.58
CA HIS A 201 -3.76 -14.13 23.61
C HIS A 201 -3.26 -14.40 22.19
N PRO A 202 -4.09 -14.97 21.30
CA PRO A 202 -3.71 -15.19 19.90
C PRO A 202 -3.56 -13.84 19.18
N ALA A 203 -2.40 -13.61 18.55
CA ALA A 203 -2.11 -12.38 17.83
C ALA A 203 -1.63 -12.68 16.40
N TYR A 204 -2.30 -12.11 15.40
CA TYR A 204 -1.91 -12.26 14.00
C TYR A 204 -0.58 -11.54 13.72
N THR A 205 0.40 -12.26 13.18
CA THR A 205 1.82 -11.89 13.25
C THR A 205 2.52 -12.17 11.93
N PRO A 206 3.09 -11.14 11.26
CA PRO A 206 3.71 -11.31 9.95
C PRO A 206 4.88 -12.31 9.96
N VAL A 207 4.81 -13.33 9.11
CA VAL A 207 5.86 -14.38 9.03
C VAL A 207 7.10 -13.97 8.22
N GLY A 208 7.08 -12.78 7.60
CA GLY A 208 8.15 -12.23 6.76
C GLY A 208 9.59 -12.39 7.31
N PRO A 209 9.89 -12.10 8.59
CA PRO A 209 11.22 -12.31 9.14
C PRO A 209 11.66 -13.77 9.16
N ALA A 210 10.75 -14.69 9.49
CA ALA A 210 11.04 -16.13 9.52
C ALA A 210 11.17 -16.70 8.10
N ALA A 211 10.30 -16.27 7.17
CA ALA A 211 10.41 -16.62 5.75
C ALA A 211 11.75 -16.13 5.14
N LEU A 212 12.16 -14.89 5.43
CA LEU A 212 13.46 -14.34 5.03
C LEU A 212 14.61 -15.17 5.61
N SER A 213 14.56 -15.51 6.90
CA SER A 213 15.59 -16.33 7.58
C SER A 213 15.75 -17.70 6.92
N ILE A 214 14.64 -18.40 6.65
CA ILE A 214 14.62 -19.74 6.04
C ILE A 214 14.98 -19.70 4.54
N MET A 215 14.70 -18.59 3.84
CA MET A 215 15.07 -18.40 2.44
C MET A 215 16.56 -18.07 2.25
N THR A 216 17.19 -17.38 3.20
CA THR A 216 18.56 -16.84 3.05
C THR A 216 19.61 -17.55 3.90
N GLY A 217 19.20 -18.29 4.94
CA GLY A 217 20.12 -18.82 5.96
C GLY A 217 20.62 -17.75 6.94
N ALA A 218 20.13 -16.51 6.86
CA ALA A 218 20.40 -15.45 7.82
C ALA A 218 19.71 -15.75 9.16
N PRO A 219 20.38 -15.69 10.31
CA PRO A 219 19.71 -15.77 11.60
C PRO A 219 18.87 -14.51 11.86
N ILE A 220 17.82 -14.68 12.68
CA ILE A 220 17.13 -13.57 13.31
C ILE A 220 17.91 -13.20 14.57
N VAL A 221 18.37 -11.95 14.66
CA VAL A 221 19.04 -11.41 15.83
C VAL A 221 18.10 -10.39 16.47
N PRO A 222 17.39 -10.72 17.57
CA PRO A 222 16.52 -9.76 18.24
C PRO A 222 17.38 -8.66 18.87
N CYS A 223 17.05 -7.40 18.63
CA CYS A 223 17.76 -6.26 19.21
C CYS A 223 16.81 -5.14 19.59
N PHE A 224 16.98 -4.53 20.75
CA PHE A 224 16.05 -3.53 21.29
C PHE A 224 16.80 -2.37 21.90
N LEU A 225 16.38 -1.15 21.56
CA LEU A 225 16.96 0.06 22.14
C LEU A 225 16.11 0.57 23.29
N VAL A 226 16.57 0.37 24.51
CA VAL A 226 15.93 0.85 25.73
C VAL A 226 16.40 2.27 26.02
N ARG A 227 15.48 3.17 26.40
CA ARG A 227 15.81 4.49 26.97
C ARG A 227 16.11 4.35 28.46
N GLU A 228 17.26 4.87 28.88
CA GLU A 228 17.71 4.87 30.27
C GLU A 228 18.03 6.31 30.71
N GLY A 229 16.99 7.02 31.13
CA GLY A 229 17.07 8.43 31.56
C GLY A 229 17.44 9.41 30.45
N ALA A 230 18.74 9.62 30.24
CA ALA A 230 19.32 10.49 29.22
C ALA A 230 20.13 9.74 28.15
N THR A 231 20.44 8.46 28.36
CA THR A 231 21.16 7.59 27.43
C THR A 231 20.22 6.51 26.89
N PHE A 232 20.75 5.69 25.99
CA PHE A 232 20.11 4.48 25.52
C PHE A 232 21.05 3.28 25.68
N ARG A 233 20.46 2.09 25.74
CA ARG A 233 21.16 0.81 25.70
C ARG A 233 20.56 -0.06 24.62
N LEU A 234 21.36 -0.39 23.62
CA LEU A 234 21.02 -1.38 22.60
C LEU A 234 21.38 -2.75 23.17
N VAL A 235 20.37 -3.54 23.50
CA VAL A 235 20.57 -4.94 23.87
C VAL A 235 20.37 -5.79 22.63
N VAL A 236 21.32 -6.68 22.34
CA VAL A 236 21.31 -7.61 21.20
C VAL A 236 21.30 -9.02 21.76
N GLU A 237 20.19 -9.72 21.59
CA GLU A 237 19.97 -11.09 22.08
C GLU A 237 20.71 -12.11 21.19
N PRO A 238 20.93 -13.35 21.69
CA PRO A 238 21.55 -14.42 20.91
C PRO A 238 20.81 -14.71 19.58
N PRO A 239 21.52 -15.07 18.48
CA PRO A 239 20.89 -15.26 17.18
C PRO A 239 19.94 -16.48 17.14
N LEU A 240 18.64 -16.22 17.04
CA LEU A 240 17.61 -17.19 16.74
C LEU A 240 17.79 -17.73 15.32
N ARG A 241 17.60 -19.04 15.15
CA ARG A 241 17.74 -19.73 13.87
C ARG A 241 16.53 -20.62 13.64
N ALA A 242 16.18 -20.83 12.37
CA ALA A 242 15.16 -21.80 12.01
C ALA A 242 15.53 -23.19 12.56
N PRO A 243 14.58 -23.95 13.15
CA PRO A 243 14.84 -25.32 13.56
C PRO A 243 15.16 -26.19 12.34
N GLN A 244 15.98 -27.22 12.53
CA GLN A 244 16.26 -28.21 11.49
C GLN A 244 15.08 -29.20 11.38
N THR A 245 14.00 -28.72 10.76
CA THR A 245 12.82 -29.52 10.41
C THR A 245 12.60 -29.49 8.89
N ALA A 246 11.78 -30.41 8.41
CA ALA A 246 11.35 -30.49 7.03
C ALA A 246 10.37 -29.40 6.63
N ASP A 247 9.35 -29.23 7.47
CA ASP A 247 8.24 -28.37 7.14
C ASP A 247 8.65 -26.92 7.36
N ARG A 248 8.74 -26.20 6.24
CA ARG A 248 9.02 -24.76 6.23
C ARG A 248 7.93 -23.99 6.99
N THR A 249 6.70 -24.51 7.04
CA THR A 249 5.57 -23.93 7.79
C THR A 249 5.80 -24.05 9.30
N GLN A 250 6.08 -25.25 9.82
CA GLN A 250 6.47 -25.50 11.20
C GLN A 250 7.73 -24.69 11.58
N ALA A 251 8.75 -24.64 10.72
CA ALA A 251 9.95 -23.83 10.93
C ALA A 251 9.62 -22.34 11.03
N MET A 252 8.78 -21.82 10.13
CA MET A 252 8.30 -20.43 10.16
C MET A 252 7.48 -20.17 11.43
N ALA A 253 6.62 -21.09 11.85
CA ALA A 253 5.79 -20.94 13.04
C ALA A 253 6.62 -20.92 14.33
N ALA A 254 7.48 -21.92 14.53
CA ALA A 254 8.35 -22.00 15.69
C ALA A 254 9.28 -20.79 15.81
N LEU A 255 9.89 -20.35 14.70
CA LEU A 255 10.75 -19.17 14.68
C LEU A 255 9.97 -17.86 14.90
N THR A 256 8.70 -17.78 14.47
CA THR A 256 7.84 -16.60 14.66
C THR A 256 7.31 -16.49 16.10
N GLN A 257 6.97 -17.61 16.73
CA GLN A 257 6.68 -17.65 18.17
C GLN A 257 7.93 -17.26 18.98
N ALA A 258 9.09 -17.87 18.69
CA ALA A 258 10.33 -17.61 19.42
C ALA A 258 10.76 -16.13 19.43
N TRP A 259 10.71 -15.43 18.28
CA TRP A 259 11.01 -13.99 18.29
C TRP A 259 9.90 -13.16 18.95
N SER A 260 8.63 -13.60 18.86
CA SER A 260 7.51 -12.93 19.53
C SER A 260 7.60 -13.00 21.05
N ASP A 261 8.08 -14.11 21.60
CA ASP A 261 8.33 -14.26 23.04
C ASP A 261 9.45 -13.35 23.54
N VAL A 262 10.51 -13.18 22.74
CA VAL A 262 11.56 -12.20 23.03
C VAL A 262 10.99 -10.78 23.02
N VAL A 263 10.24 -10.38 21.98
CA VAL A 263 9.57 -9.06 21.91
C VAL A 263 8.65 -8.84 23.12
N GLN A 264 7.83 -9.82 23.49
CA GLN A 264 6.97 -9.82 24.67
C GLN A 264 7.79 -9.59 25.96
N SER A 265 8.95 -10.22 26.10
CA SER A 265 9.83 -10.05 27.27
C SER A 265 10.38 -8.62 27.41
N TYR A 266 10.64 -7.92 26.29
CA TYR A 266 11.06 -6.51 26.32
C TYR A 266 9.90 -5.58 26.63
N ILE A 267 8.71 -5.86 26.11
CA ILE A 267 7.50 -5.08 26.42
C ILE A 267 7.10 -5.25 27.89
N ARG A 268 7.27 -6.45 28.49
CA ARG A 268 7.10 -6.66 29.94
C ARG A 268 8.12 -5.87 30.77
N ARG A 269 9.39 -5.85 30.35
CA ARG A 269 10.47 -5.12 31.05
C ARG A 269 10.34 -3.59 30.94
N TYR A 270 9.89 -3.09 29.79
CA TYR A 270 9.83 -1.65 29.47
C TYR A 270 8.45 -1.25 28.90
N PRO A 271 7.35 -1.47 29.65
CA PRO A 271 5.99 -1.33 29.13
C PRO A 271 5.61 0.13 28.82
N ASP A 272 6.34 1.11 29.35
CA ASP A 272 6.14 2.52 29.04
C ASP A 272 6.90 2.98 27.79
N GLN A 273 7.60 2.08 27.09
CA GLN A 273 8.41 2.41 25.92
C GLN A 273 7.88 1.85 24.59
N TRP A 274 6.92 0.91 24.61
CA TRP A 274 6.30 0.33 23.41
C TRP A 274 5.10 1.13 22.90
N VAL A 275 4.86 1.16 21.58
CA VAL A 275 3.74 1.90 20.95
C VAL A 275 2.41 1.14 21.05
N TRP A 276 1.84 1.13 22.26
CA TRP A 276 0.53 0.54 22.59
C TRP A 276 -0.68 1.14 21.84
N MET A 277 -0.50 2.17 21.00
CA MET A 277 -1.57 2.74 20.19
C MET A 277 -1.92 1.88 18.97
N HIS A 278 -1.05 0.95 18.55
CA HIS A 278 -1.40 0.02 17.47
C HIS A 278 -2.43 -1.02 17.96
N ARG A 279 -3.40 -1.36 17.11
CA ARG A 279 -4.37 -2.43 17.40
C ARG A 279 -3.74 -3.79 17.15
N ARG A 280 -2.93 -4.27 18.11
CA ARG A 280 -2.11 -5.49 17.98
C ARG A 280 -2.91 -6.80 17.84
N TRP A 281 -4.16 -6.81 18.29
CA TRP A 281 -5.10 -7.95 18.26
C TRP A 281 -6.38 -7.59 17.49
N LYS A 282 -6.27 -6.86 16.37
CA LYS A 282 -7.45 -6.51 15.55
C LYS A 282 -7.93 -7.71 14.73
N THR A 283 -7.00 -8.51 14.23
CA THR A 283 -7.26 -9.73 13.49
C THR A 283 -7.49 -10.85 14.50
N GLN A 284 -8.60 -11.56 14.38
CA GLN A 284 -9.05 -12.59 15.31
C GLN A 284 -9.06 -13.97 14.61
N PRO A 285 -8.77 -15.09 15.31
CA PRO A 285 -8.90 -16.42 14.72
C PRO A 285 -10.33 -16.68 14.25
N SER A 286 -10.48 -17.19 13.03
CA SER A 286 -11.77 -17.71 12.56
C SER A 286 -11.99 -19.11 13.10
N ALA A 287 -13.20 -19.37 13.64
CA ALA A 287 -13.55 -20.63 14.31
C ALA A 287 -13.51 -21.90 13.41
N THR A 288 -13.14 -21.75 12.14
CA THR A 288 -12.97 -22.81 11.14
C THR A 288 -11.49 -23.17 10.87
N SER A 289 -10.52 -22.46 11.47
CA SER A 289 -9.09 -22.58 11.09
C SER A 289 -8.24 -23.56 11.91
N ASP A 290 -8.57 -23.83 13.18
CA ASP A 290 -7.67 -24.53 14.12
C ASP A 290 -7.50 -26.06 13.94
N LYS A 291 -8.14 -26.69 12.95
CA LYS A 291 -8.14 -28.16 12.78
C LYS A 291 -6.94 -28.77 12.03
N ARG A 292 -5.89 -28.00 11.67
CA ARG A 292 -4.77 -28.49 10.83
C ARG A 292 -3.35 -28.41 11.45
N GLN A 293 -3.17 -27.91 12.67
CA GLN A 293 -1.82 -27.74 13.26
C GLN A 293 -1.31 -28.92 14.13
N ALA A 294 -1.89 -30.12 14.02
CA ALA A 294 -1.64 -31.21 14.98
C ALA A 294 -1.46 -32.63 14.39
N THR A 295 -0.62 -32.81 13.36
CA THR A 295 -0.05 -34.12 12.95
C THR A 295 1.19 -33.96 12.05
N HIS A 296 2.30 -34.64 12.38
CA HIS A 296 3.52 -35.01 11.61
C HIS A 296 4.23 -33.96 10.70
N ASP A 297 5.56 -33.81 10.64
CA ASP A 297 6.75 -34.72 10.59
C ASP A 297 7.18 -35.20 9.18
N GLN A 298 8.51 -35.21 8.98
CA GLN A 298 9.33 -35.81 7.89
C GLN A 298 9.67 -35.00 6.61
N GLN A 299 10.84 -35.35 6.03
CA GLN A 299 11.78 -34.63 5.11
C GLN A 299 12.23 -35.58 3.96
N PRO A 300 13.09 -35.25 2.95
CA PRO A 300 13.67 -33.97 2.45
C PRO A 300 13.47 -33.65 0.92
N LEU A 301 13.92 -32.45 0.53
CA LEU A 301 14.81 -32.02 -0.61
C LEU A 301 15.33 -33.08 -1.64
N PRO A 302 15.82 -32.73 -2.89
CA PRO A 302 16.52 -31.48 -3.27
C PRO A 302 16.43 -30.91 -4.73
N ARG A 303 17.00 -29.70 -4.95
CA ARG A 303 17.85 -29.16 -6.07
C ARG A 303 17.50 -29.43 -7.56
N ASP A 304 17.72 -28.51 -8.53
CA ASP A 304 18.20 -27.10 -8.58
C ASP A 304 17.54 -26.41 -9.84
N ALA A 305 18.02 -25.47 -10.68
CA ALA A 305 19.31 -24.81 -10.98
C ALA A 305 19.14 -23.45 -11.73
N THR A 306 20.20 -22.93 -12.39
CA THR A 306 20.28 -21.65 -13.16
C THR A 306 21.34 -21.81 -14.30
N PRO A 307 21.72 -20.82 -15.16
CA PRO A 307 21.26 -19.42 -15.35
C PRO A 307 21.03 -18.99 -16.83
N GLN A 308 20.68 -17.70 -17.10
CA GLN A 308 21.46 -16.72 -17.91
C GLN A 308 20.70 -15.38 -18.13
N ASN A 309 21.39 -14.37 -18.67
CA ASN A 309 21.02 -12.94 -18.89
C ASN A 309 21.28 -12.63 -20.40
N PRO A 310 20.83 -11.52 -21.07
CA PRO A 310 20.84 -10.15 -20.53
C PRO A 310 19.79 -9.08 -21.00
N ALA A 311 19.70 -8.02 -20.20
CA ALA A 311 19.53 -6.59 -20.59
C ALA A 311 18.15 -5.98 -20.98
N TRP A 312 18.13 -4.65 -20.79
CA TRP A 312 17.31 -3.52 -21.31
C TRP A 312 15.81 -3.30 -20.93
N ARG A 313 15.63 -2.26 -20.10
CA ARG A 313 14.67 -1.11 -20.17
C ARG A 313 13.13 -1.28 -20.07
N GLN A 314 12.59 -0.56 -19.07
CA GLN A 314 11.49 0.42 -19.14
C GLN A 314 10.12 0.05 -19.76
N ALA A 315 9.12 -0.18 -18.91
CA ALA A 315 7.85 0.58 -18.86
C ALA A 315 7.10 0.27 -17.54
N THR A 316 6.21 1.18 -17.09
CA THR A 316 5.27 0.96 -15.95
C THR A 316 4.00 1.80 -16.16
N SER A 317 2.92 1.20 -16.66
CA SER A 317 1.60 1.82 -16.88
C SER A 317 0.57 1.30 -15.86
N LEU A 318 -0.62 1.94 -15.74
CA LEU A 318 -1.75 1.62 -14.80
C LEU A 318 -1.85 2.39 -13.46
N GLY A 319 -1.08 3.45 -13.23
CA GLY A 319 -1.36 4.43 -12.16
C GLY A 319 -2.63 5.29 -12.35
N ALA A 320 -3.48 4.95 -13.32
CA ALA A 320 -4.27 5.92 -14.09
C ALA A 320 -5.57 6.39 -13.42
N LEU A 321 -6.28 5.51 -12.70
CA LEU A 321 -7.55 5.89 -12.06
C LEU A 321 -7.38 7.03 -11.05
N ARG A 322 -6.23 7.14 -10.38
CA ARG A 322 -5.93 8.26 -9.46
C ARG A 322 -5.91 9.60 -10.17
N SER A 323 -5.41 9.65 -11.41
CA SER A 323 -5.24 10.89 -12.18
C SER A 323 -6.50 11.26 -12.95
N VAL A 324 -7.27 10.26 -13.42
CA VAL A 324 -8.67 10.43 -13.87
C VAL A 324 -9.46 11.20 -12.81
N LEU A 325 -9.41 10.76 -11.55
CA LEU A 325 -10.12 11.40 -10.44
C LEU A 325 -9.52 12.77 -10.02
N ALA A 326 -8.23 13.02 -10.27
CA ALA A 326 -7.65 14.36 -10.17
C ALA A 326 -8.22 15.31 -11.24
N GLY A 327 -8.31 14.86 -12.50
CA GLY A 327 -8.94 15.58 -13.61
C GLY A 327 -10.43 15.83 -13.42
N CYS A 328 -11.14 14.95 -12.72
CA CYS A 328 -12.51 15.24 -12.29
C CYS A 328 -12.54 16.36 -11.22
N SER A 329 -11.69 16.29 -10.18
CA SER A 329 -11.69 17.18 -8.98
C SER A 329 -11.67 18.71 -9.25
N VAL A 330 -11.36 19.06 -10.50
CA VAL A 330 -11.37 20.35 -11.19
C VAL A 330 -12.72 21.07 -11.18
N LEU A 331 -13.78 20.42 -11.68
CA LEU A 331 -15.09 21.06 -11.98
C LEU A 331 -15.73 21.72 -10.76
N LEU A 332 -15.46 21.18 -9.57
CA LEU A 332 -15.99 21.67 -8.30
C LEU A 332 -15.48 23.08 -7.95
N VAL A 333 -14.17 23.32 -8.11
CA VAL A 333 -13.56 24.61 -7.74
C VAL A 333 -13.94 25.70 -8.74
N ALA A 334 -14.10 25.30 -10.01
CA ALA A 334 -14.53 26.17 -11.09
C ALA A 334 -15.91 26.80 -10.86
N CYS A 335 -16.93 26.00 -10.50
CA CYS A 335 -18.28 26.50 -10.24
C CYS A 335 -18.43 27.27 -8.92
N CYS A 336 -17.69 26.92 -7.86
CA CYS A 336 -17.83 27.63 -6.58
C CYS A 336 -17.25 29.06 -6.61
N LEU A 337 -16.25 29.34 -7.44
CA LEU A 337 -15.59 30.65 -7.50
C LEU A 337 -16.25 31.65 -8.46
N SER A 338 -17.08 31.20 -9.42
CA SER A 338 -17.78 32.10 -10.35
C SER A 338 -19.10 32.67 -9.81
N LEU A 339 -19.67 32.07 -8.75
CA LEU A 339 -21.02 32.40 -8.24
C LEU A 339 -21.07 32.97 -6.81
N THR A 340 -19.93 33.16 -6.12
CA THR A 340 -19.92 33.62 -4.71
C THR A 340 -18.90 34.71 -4.35
N SER A 341 -18.64 35.69 -5.22
CA SER A 341 -17.94 36.92 -4.78
C SER A 341 -18.28 38.18 -5.59
N GLY A 342 -19.27 38.94 -5.13
CA GLY A 342 -19.27 40.40 -5.33
C GLY A 342 -18.15 41.04 -4.51
N CYS A 343 -17.52 42.09 -5.06
CA CYS A 343 -16.30 42.76 -4.58
C CYS A 343 -16.01 42.79 -3.05
N GLY A 344 -14.81 42.33 -2.68
CA GLY A 344 -14.14 42.68 -1.42
C GLY A 344 -12.61 42.67 -1.60
N ARG A 345 -11.96 43.84 -1.64
CA ARG A 345 -10.53 43.98 -2.02
C ARG A 345 -9.55 43.77 -0.86
N VAL A 346 -8.43 43.10 -1.17
CA VAL A 346 -7.17 43.18 -0.42
C VAL A 346 -6.54 44.58 -0.59
N PRO A 347 -5.83 45.15 0.41
CA PRO A 347 -5.19 46.46 0.29
C PRO A 347 -4.15 46.58 -0.84
N LYS A 348 -4.07 47.78 -1.40
CA LYS A 348 -3.25 48.16 -2.57
C LYS A 348 -1.75 48.29 -2.25
N ALA A 349 -0.90 47.92 -3.21
CA ALA A 349 0.29 48.72 -3.53
C ALA A 349 -0.14 49.94 -4.39
N ALA A 350 0.67 50.99 -4.41
CA ALA A 350 0.22 52.36 -4.68
C ALA A 350 -0.32 52.70 -6.09
N ASP A 351 -0.77 53.94 -6.22
CA ASP A 351 -1.06 54.72 -7.43
C ASP A 351 -2.39 54.50 -8.17
N LEU A 352 -2.66 55.49 -9.03
CA LEU A 352 -3.89 55.86 -9.73
C LEU A 352 -5.05 56.31 -8.81
N MET A 353 -5.37 57.60 -8.93
CA MET A 353 -6.42 58.34 -8.21
C MET A 353 -7.80 58.17 -8.87
N GLY A 354 -8.87 58.50 -8.12
CA GLY A 354 -10.24 58.58 -8.61
C GLY A 354 -11.21 57.83 -7.70
N GLU A 355 -12.13 58.54 -7.04
CA GLU A 355 -13.21 57.92 -6.28
C GLU A 355 -14.30 57.41 -7.24
N PRO A 356 -14.72 56.13 -7.16
CA PRO A 356 -15.91 55.64 -7.84
C PRO A 356 -17.17 55.97 -7.00
N PRO A 357 -18.34 56.18 -7.64
CA PRO A 357 -19.60 56.43 -6.93
C PRO A 357 -20.08 55.21 -6.15
N ALA A 358 -20.99 55.43 -5.19
CA ALA A 358 -21.62 54.37 -4.43
C ALA A 358 -22.43 53.42 -5.34
N ALA A 359 -22.23 52.12 -5.16
CA ALA A 359 -22.94 51.09 -5.92
C ALA A 359 -24.31 50.80 -5.30
N GLU A 360 -25.36 50.82 -6.13
CA GLU A 360 -26.69 50.32 -5.75
C GLU A 360 -26.67 48.78 -5.69
N ALA A 361 -27.37 48.21 -4.71
CA ALA A 361 -27.42 46.76 -4.53
C ALA A 361 -28.51 46.13 -5.41
N VAL A 362 -28.10 45.52 -6.52
CA VAL A 362 -29.00 44.75 -7.40
C VAL A 362 -29.36 43.42 -6.73
N THR A 363 -30.66 43.18 -6.52
CA THR A 363 -31.18 41.87 -6.13
C THR A 363 -31.39 41.00 -7.38
N PRO A 364 -30.87 39.76 -7.43
CA PRO A 364 -31.04 38.89 -8.59
C PRO A 364 -32.50 38.40 -8.76
N ASP A 365 -32.94 38.26 -10.01
CA ASP A 365 -34.26 37.74 -10.37
C ASP A 365 -34.24 36.19 -10.35
N PRO A 366 -35.10 35.52 -9.57
CA PRO A 366 -35.14 34.05 -9.49
C PRO A 366 -35.61 33.35 -10.78
N ASN A 367 -36.11 34.08 -11.79
CA ASN A 367 -36.52 33.52 -13.09
C ASN A 367 -35.51 33.79 -14.22
N ALA A 368 -34.35 34.41 -13.95
CA ALA A 368 -33.35 34.71 -14.97
C ALA A 368 -32.52 33.47 -15.34
N THR A 369 -32.80 32.86 -16.50
CA THR A 369 -31.93 31.85 -17.11
C THR A 369 -30.68 32.51 -17.69
N GLU A 370 -29.69 32.79 -16.84
CA GLU A 370 -28.40 33.31 -17.30
C GLU A 370 -27.68 32.29 -18.19
N GLN A 371 -27.22 32.76 -19.34
CA GLN A 371 -26.45 31.99 -20.32
C GLN A 371 -25.09 32.65 -20.56
N MET A 372 -24.03 31.86 -20.48
CA MET A 372 -22.66 32.26 -20.82
C MET A 372 -22.26 31.60 -22.14
N SER A 373 -21.85 32.37 -23.15
CA SER A 373 -21.19 31.85 -24.35
C SER A 373 -19.68 31.74 -24.15
N GLU A 374 -19.11 30.60 -24.55
CA GLU A 374 -17.67 30.26 -24.59
C GLU A 374 -16.82 30.77 -23.40
N PHE A 375 -16.55 29.88 -22.44
CA PHE A 375 -15.76 30.20 -21.25
C PHE A 375 -14.51 29.34 -21.11
N THR A 376 -13.53 29.85 -20.34
CA THR A 376 -12.41 29.06 -19.82
C THR A 376 -12.08 29.52 -18.40
N LEU A 377 -12.00 28.56 -17.49
CA LEU A 377 -11.63 28.71 -16.09
C LEU A 377 -10.30 27.98 -15.87
N THR A 378 -9.47 28.44 -14.93
CA THR A 378 -8.17 27.81 -14.62
C THR A 378 -7.85 27.97 -13.14
N GLY A 379 -7.51 26.86 -12.49
CA GLY A 379 -7.03 26.83 -11.11
C GLY A 379 -5.52 26.66 -11.05
N TYR A 380 -4.91 27.27 -10.04
CA TYR A 380 -3.48 27.25 -9.77
C TYR A 380 -3.21 26.72 -8.36
N GLU A 381 -2.04 26.12 -8.13
CA GLU A 381 -1.57 25.77 -6.78
C GLU A 381 -0.95 26.98 -6.05
N GLU A 382 -0.64 26.81 -4.75
CA GLU A 382 0.03 27.84 -3.92
C GLU A 382 1.39 28.32 -4.47
N ASP A 383 2.01 27.57 -5.40
CA ASP A 383 3.28 27.93 -6.05
C ASP A 383 3.11 28.63 -7.43
N GLY A 384 1.87 28.82 -7.89
CA GLY A 384 1.55 29.43 -9.17
C GLY A 384 1.60 28.49 -10.38
N SER A 385 1.87 27.19 -10.20
CA SER A 385 1.68 26.20 -11.26
C SER A 385 0.20 26.01 -11.59
N LYS A 386 -0.14 25.68 -12.85
CA LYS A 386 -1.53 25.29 -13.20
C LYS A 386 -1.84 23.97 -12.51
N ARG A 387 -2.95 23.94 -11.76
CA ARG A 387 -3.56 22.74 -11.21
C ARG A 387 -4.58 22.14 -12.18
N TRP A 388 -5.37 23.01 -12.81
CA TRP A 388 -6.42 22.59 -13.73
C TRP A 388 -6.87 23.67 -14.71
N GLN A 389 -7.49 23.26 -15.80
CA GLN A 389 -8.22 24.11 -16.74
C GLN A 389 -9.56 23.46 -17.10
N LEU A 390 -10.60 24.26 -17.28
CA LEU A 390 -11.92 23.82 -17.74
C LEU A 390 -12.44 24.83 -18.75
N SER A 391 -12.78 24.36 -19.95
CA SER A 391 -13.37 25.14 -21.04
C SER A 391 -14.74 24.56 -21.40
N GLY A 392 -15.60 25.37 -22.01
CA GLY A 392 -16.91 24.93 -22.48
C GLY A 392 -17.51 25.90 -23.47
N ARG A 393 -18.27 25.38 -24.47
CA ARG A 393 -18.89 26.22 -25.52
C ARG A 393 -20.00 27.11 -24.98
N GLY A 394 -20.60 26.73 -23.86
CA GLY A 394 -21.41 27.63 -23.06
C GLY A 394 -21.85 26.99 -21.75
N ALA A 395 -22.50 27.79 -20.89
CA ALA A 395 -23.16 27.33 -19.69
C ALA A 395 -24.54 27.99 -19.55
N SER A 396 -25.47 27.30 -18.91
CA SER A 396 -26.81 27.78 -18.59
C SER A 396 -27.18 27.37 -17.17
N VAL A 397 -27.74 28.30 -16.38
CA VAL A 397 -28.18 28.05 -15.00
C VAL A 397 -29.71 27.91 -14.95
N ASP A 398 -30.20 26.85 -14.32
CA ASP A 398 -31.61 26.63 -14.01
C ASP A 398 -31.75 26.27 -12.52
N GLY A 399 -32.17 27.25 -11.71
CA GLY A 399 -32.27 27.14 -10.26
C GLY A 399 -30.97 26.68 -9.58
N ASN A 400 -30.94 25.42 -9.17
CA ASN A 400 -29.83 24.78 -8.44
C ASN A 400 -28.91 23.93 -9.37
N ILE A 401 -29.16 23.90 -10.68
CA ILE A 401 -28.41 23.10 -11.66
C ILE A 401 -27.69 24.03 -12.64
N VAL A 402 -26.37 23.86 -12.77
CA VAL A 402 -25.58 24.46 -13.84
C VAL A 402 -25.36 23.41 -14.93
N THR A 403 -25.79 23.68 -16.15
CA THR A 403 -25.49 22.83 -17.31
C THR A 403 -24.37 23.45 -18.14
N ILE A 404 -23.27 22.71 -18.31
CA ILE A 404 -22.14 23.07 -19.18
C ILE A 404 -22.27 22.30 -20.49
N HIS A 405 -22.20 23.01 -21.61
CA HIS A 405 -22.33 22.47 -22.96
C HIS A 405 -20.94 22.29 -23.59
N HIS A 406 -20.66 21.06 -24.03
CA HIS A 406 -19.34 20.60 -24.49
C HIS A 406 -18.18 20.95 -23.54
N PRO A 407 -18.17 20.45 -22.28
CA PRO A 407 -17.03 20.58 -21.39
C PRO A 407 -15.78 19.88 -21.93
N ASP A 408 -14.65 20.58 -21.86
CA ASP A 408 -13.28 20.08 -22.08
C ASP A 408 -12.43 20.48 -20.86
N ALA A 409 -11.89 19.51 -20.14
CA ALA A 409 -11.25 19.70 -18.85
C ALA A 409 -9.88 19.03 -18.78
N ILE A 410 -8.90 19.72 -18.19
CA ILE A 410 -7.52 19.26 -18.04
C ILE A 410 -7.14 19.34 -16.55
N GLY A 411 -6.80 18.20 -15.95
CA GLY A 411 -6.14 18.13 -14.64
C GLY A 411 -4.64 17.98 -14.82
N PHE A 412 -3.87 18.90 -14.23
CA PHE A 412 -2.41 18.87 -14.26
C PHE A 412 -1.89 18.26 -12.94
N ASP A 413 -1.16 17.15 -13.04
CA ASP A 413 -0.42 16.53 -11.94
C ASP A 413 1.03 16.27 -12.40
N PRO A 414 2.07 16.55 -11.59
CA PRO A 414 3.47 16.41 -12.00
C PRO A 414 3.90 15.00 -12.43
N ALA A 415 3.14 13.96 -12.08
CA ALA A 415 3.35 12.60 -12.54
C ALA A 415 2.42 12.17 -13.69
N ARG A 416 1.26 12.84 -13.90
CA ARG A 416 0.28 12.47 -14.93
C ARG A 416 -0.82 13.53 -15.19
N THR A 417 -0.70 14.30 -16.26
CA THR A 417 -1.83 15.08 -16.81
C THR A 417 -2.97 14.14 -17.23
N ALA A 418 -4.21 14.54 -16.93
CA ALA A 418 -5.45 13.88 -17.33
C ALA A 418 -6.37 14.88 -18.07
N TYR A 419 -7.14 14.38 -19.02
CA TYR A 419 -8.02 15.13 -19.92
C TYR A 419 -9.40 14.48 -19.92
N LEU A 420 -10.47 15.28 -19.87
CA LEU A 420 -11.86 14.82 -19.81
C LEU A 420 -12.72 15.62 -20.79
N THR A 421 -13.58 14.93 -21.54
CA THR A 421 -14.57 15.55 -22.42
C THR A 421 -15.95 14.92 -22.19
N ALA A 422 -17.01 15.68 -22.43
CA ALA A 422 -18.37 15.16 -22.61
C ALA A 422 -19.17 16.10 -23.53
N SER A 423 -20.36 15.71 -23.98
CA SER A 423 -21.26 16.64 -24.67
C SER A 423 -21.99 17.56 -23.70
N ALA A 424 -22.32 17.07 -22.50
CA ALA A 424 -22.91 17.88 -21.43
C ALA A 424 -22.39 17.47 -20.05
N ALA A 425 -22.33 18.44 -19.12
CA ALA A 425 -22.17 18.18 -17.69
C ALA A 425 -23.16 19.01 -16.88
N GLN A 426 -23.96 18.35 -16.05
CA GLN A 426 -24.87 18.98 -15.09
C GLN A 426 -24.23 18.97 -13.70
N VAL A 427 -24.21 20.12 -13.04
CA VAL A 427 -23.66 20.32 -11.69
C VAL A 427 -24.79 20.74 -10.76
N GLU A 428 -25.18 19.88 -9.83
CA GLU A 428 -26.14 20.20 -8.78
C GLU A 428 -25.41 20.95 -7.65
N GLN A 429 -25.69 22.25 -7.49
CA GLN A 429 -24.91 23.13 -6.60
C GLN A 429 -25.01 22.72 -5.11
N SER A 430 -26.20 22.35 -4.65
CA SER A 430 -26.48 21.97 -3.25
C SER A 430 -25.79 20.68 -2.80
N THR A 431 -25.71 19.66 -3.66
CA THR A 431 -25.14 18.34 -3.35
C THR A 431 -23.71 18.19 -3.86
N ARG A 432 -23.28 19.10 -4.74
CA ARG A 432 -22.03 19.05 -5.53
C ARG A 432 -21.92 17.84 -6.45
N HIS A 433 -23.03 17.16 -6.69
CA HIS A 433 -23.10 16.02 -7.59
C HIS A 433 -22.95 16.48 -9.05
N ILE A 434 -22.09 15.79 -9.79
CA ILE A 434 -21.80 16.10 -11.20
C ILE A 434 -22.20 14.89 -12.04
N ARG A 435 -23.07 15.13 -13.02
CA ARG A 435 -23.58 14.14 -13.97
C ARG A 435 -23.11 14.54 -15.37
N MET A 436 -22.21 13.75 -15.95
CA MET A 436 -21.68 13.96 -17.30
C MET A 436 -22.38 13.00 -18.26
N GLU A 437 -22.80 13.49 -19.42
CA GLU A 437 -23.63 12.74 -20.37
C GLU A 437 -23.15 12.88 -21.82
N HIS A 438 -23.42 11.83 -22.59
CA HIS A 438 -23.20 11.69 -24.03
C HIS A 438 -21.71 11.85 -24.41
N ASP A 439 -21.07 10.71 -24.70
CA ASP A 439 -19.65 10.60 -25.05
C ASP A 439 -18.71 11.17 -23.98
N VAL A 440 -18.91 10.74 -22.72
CA VAL A 440 -17.95 11.01 -21.66
C VAL A 440 -16.67 10.22 -21.95
N THR A 441 -15.57 10.91 -22.23
CA THR A 441 -14.24 10.31 -22.40
C THR A 441 -13.27 10.89 -21.41
N ILE A 442 -12.34 10.06 -20.92
CA ILE A 442 -11.24 10.50 -20.05
C ILE A 442 -9.97 9.82 -20.52
N HIS A 443 -8.93 10.60 -20.81
CA HIS A 443 -7.63 10.08 -21.23
C HIS A 443 -6.49 10.66 -20.40
N THR A 444 -5.39 9.93 -20.32
CA THR A 444 -4.23 10.32 -19.50
C THR A 444 -2.93 10.22 -20.27
N SER A 445 -1.95 11.02 -19.84
CA SER A 445 -0.64 11.17 -20.47
C SER A 445 0.27 9.92 -20.46
N ASP A 446 -0.15 8.79 -19.87
CA ASP A 446 0.53 7.48 -19.98
C ASP A 446 -0.31 6.40 -20.68
N GLY A 447 -1.31 6.78 -21.48
CA GLY A 447 -1.99 5.85 -22.38
C GLY A 447 -3.28 5.21 -21.87
N LEU A 448 -3.75 5.50 -20.64
CA LEU A 448 -5.14 5.13 -20.31
C LEU A 448 -6.13 5.98 -21.09
N TRP A 449 -7.09 5.30 -21.72
CA TRP A 449 -8.33 5.80 -22.26
C TRP A 449 -9.53 5.18 -21.53
N PHE A 450 -10.56 5.96 -21.24
CA PHE A 450 -11.83 5.52 -20.65
C PHE A 450 -13.00 6.18 -21.38
N SER A 451 -14.10 5.45 -21.59
CA SER A 451 -15.35 6.05 -22.07
C SER A 451 -16.62 5.40 -21.49
N ALA A 452 -17.66 6.22 -21.33
CA ALA A 452 -18.99 5.83 -20.89
C ALA A 452 -20.07 6.77 -21.47
N PRO A 453 -21.30 6.30 -21.77
CA PRO A 453 -22.42 7.18 -22.15
C PRO A 453 -22.86 8.15 -21.04
N LEU A 454 -22.67 7.74 -19.78
CA LEU A 454 -23.07 8.45 -18.57
C LEU A 454 -21.99 8.24 -17.50
N LEU A 455 -21.62 9.30 -16.78
CA LEU A 455 -20.76 9.21 -15.61
C LEU A 455 -21.26 10.12 -14.49
N HIS A 456 -21.59 9.52 -13.36
CA HIS A 456 -21.88 10.21 -12.11
C HIS A 456 -20.60 10.37 -11.29
N TRP A 457 -20.42 11.53 -10.67
CA TRP A 457 -19.27 11.81 -9.82
C TRP A 457 -19.65 12.70 -8.63
N VAL A 458 -19.20 12.29 -7.44
CA VAL A 458 -19.45 12.96 -6.16
C VAL A 458 -18.09 13.43 -5.60
N PRO A 459 -17.73 14.71 -5.76
CA PRO A 459 -16.37 15.22 -5.52
C PRO A 459 -15.95 15.11 -4.05
N ASP A 460 -16.80 15.54 -3.13
CA ASP A 460 -16.51 15.56 -1.69
C ASP A 460 -16.33 14.15 -1.08
N ARG A 461 -16.74 13.09 -1.81
CA ARG A 461 -16.50 11.68 -1.47
C ARG A 461 -15.39 11.03 -2.29
N ASN A 462 -14.91 11.71 -3.34
CA ASN A 462 -14.09 11.17 -4.42
C ASN A 462 -14.64 9.83 -4.95
N GLN A 463 -15.94 9.79 -5.24
CA GLN A 463 -16.63 8.60 -5.77
C GLN A 463 -17.10 8.85 -7.20
N MET A 464 -16.71 7.99 -8.13
CA MET A 464 -17.32 7.91 -9.47
C MET A 464 -18.22 6.67 -9.54
N ALA A 465 -19.35 6.81 -10.24
CA ALA A 465 -20.30 5.73 -10.46
C ALA A 465 -20.89 5.81 -11.88
N THR A 466 -21.23 4.66 -12.45
CA THR A 466 -22.18 4.55 -13.56
C THR A 466 -22.79 3.15 -13.56
N ASP A 467 -23.97 3.00 -14.14
CA ASP A 467 -24.65 1.73 -14.40
C ASP A 467 -24.66 1.36 -15.90
N THR A 468 -24.23 2.29 -16.78
CA THR A 468 -24.15 2.11 -18.23
C THR A 468 -22.93 1.29 -18.68
N SER A 469 -22.80 1.04 -19.98
CA SER A 469 -21.60 0.44 -20.55
C SER A 469 -20.35 1.29 -20.28
N VAL A 470 -19.24 0.62 -19.99
CA VAL A 470 -17.92 1.24 -19.78
C VAL A 470 -16.87 0.54 -20.64
N ARG A 471 -15.96 1.31 -21.22
CA ARG A 471 -14.72 0.85 -21.85
C ARG A 471 -13.53 1.51 -21.15
N LEU A 472 -12.52 0.73 -20.83
CA LEU A 472 -11.24 1.17 -20.28
C LEU A 472 -10.13 0.49 -21.10
N GLU A 473 -9.11 1.23 -21.48
CA GLU A 473 -8.12 0.77 -22.46
C GLU A 473 -6.75 1.36 -22.15
N THR A 474 -5.71 0.57 -22.39
CA THR A 474 -4.29 0.85 -22.10
C THR A 474 -3.43 -0.02 -23.01
N ASP A 475 -2.15 0.33 -23.17
CA ASP A 475 -1.13 -0.38 -23.97
C ASP A 475 -1.09 -1.91 -23.79
N HIS A 476 -1.60 -2.45 -22.68
CA HIS A 476 -1.51 -3.88 -22.33
C HIS A 476 -2.86 -4.51 -21.95
N MET A 477 -3.96 -3.73 -21.90
CA MET A 477 -5.27 -4.22 -21.47
C MET A 477 -6.41 -3.39 -22.07
N LEU A 478 -7.38 -4.07 -22.65
CA LEU A 478 -8.71 -3.56 -22.99
C LEU A 478 -9.73 -4.22 -22.06
N LEU A 479 -10.58 -3.42 -21.40
CA LEU A 479 -11.60 -3.85 -20.45
C LEU A 479 -12.95 -3.23 -20.84
N ARG A 480 -14.00 -4.04 -20.83
CA ARG A 480 -15.39 -3.66 -21.05
C ARG A 480 -16.27 -4.23 -19.94
N GLY A 481 -17.40 -3.59 -19.68
CA GLY A 481 -18.40 -4.09 -18.75
C GLY A 481 -19.65 -3.22 -18.72
N ARG A 482 -20.62 -3.57 -17.87
CA ARG A 482 -21.74 -2.71 -17.51
C ARG A 482 -21.66 -2.30 -16.05
N GLY A 483 -21.58 -1.00 -15.85
CA GLY A 483 -21.45 -0.34 -14.56
C GLY A 483 -20.04 -0.35 -13.97
N LEU A 484 -19.72 0.71 -13.23
CA LEU A 484 -18.47 0.93 -12.51
C LEU A 484 -18.77 1.72 -11.23
N GLU A 485 -18.21 1.30 -10.10
CA GLU A 485 -18.07 2.09 -8.88
C GLU A 485 -16.59 2.25 -8.55
N SER A 486 -16.14 3.46 -8.20
CA SER A 486 -14.71 3.74 -7.97
C SER A 486 -14.49 4.80 -6.90
N SER A 487 -13.45 4.62 -6.06
CA SER A 487 -13.05 5.61 -5.05
C SER A 487 -11.54 5.70 -4.84
N THR A 488 -10.97 6.91 -4.96
CA THR A 488 -9.54 7.15 -4.66
C THR A 488 -9.22 6.92 -3.19
N VAL A 489 -10.14 7.28 -2.28
CA VAL A 489 -9.92 7.23 -0.83
C VAL A 489 -9.74 5.79 -0.34
N LEU A 490 -10.34 4.84 -1.04
CA LEU A 490 -10.26 3.40 -0.75
C LEU A 490 -9.28 2.65 -1.65
N ASN A 491 -8.65 3.32 -2.64
CA ASN A 491 -7.80 2.68 -3.66
C ASN A 491 -8.47 1.46 -4.30
N HIS A 492 -9.75 1.59 -4.66
CA HIS A 492 -10.60 0.48 -5.08
C HIS A 492 -11.51 0.88 -6.26
N ALA A 493 -11.70 -0.04 -7.21
CA ALA A 493 -12.66 0.09 -8.29
C ALA A 493 -13.35 -1.25 -8.56
N THR A 494 -14.66 -1.23 -8.80
CA THR A 494 -15.49 -2.40 -9.08
C THR A 494 -16.29 -2.18 -10.35
N PHE A 495 -16.00 -2.93 -11.40
CA PHE A 495 -16.87 -3.06 -12.56
C PHE A 495 -17.97 -4.06 -12.18
N LEU A 496 -19.25 -3.75 -12.46
CA LEU A 496 -20.36 -4.39 -11.74
C LEU A 496 -20.80 -5.75 -12.31
N ARG A 497 -20.78 -5.91 -13.64
CA ARG A 497 -21.28 -7.10 -14.36
C ARG A 497 -20.90 -7.08 -15.85
N ASP A 498 -21.13 -8.22 -16.51
CA ASP A 498 -20.98 -8.41 -17.97
C ASP A 498 -19.55 -8.08 -18.46
N ILE A 499 -18.55 -8.57 -17.74
CA ILE A 499 -17.15 -8.16 -17.89
C ILE A 499 -16.50 -8.89 -19.08
N GLU A 500 -15.74 -8.15 -19.89
CA GLU A 500 -14.82 -8.67 -20.91
C GLU A 500 -13.47 -7.95 -20.75
N MET A 501 -12.43 -8.67 -20.32
CA MET A 501 -11.07 -8.14 -20.16
C MET A 501 -10.10 -8.88 -21.08
N VAL A 502 -9.54 -8.18 -22.06
CA VAL A 502 -8.50 -8.65 -22.97
C VAL A 502 -7.14 -8.15 -22.50
N LEU A 503 -6.21 -9.07 -22.24
CA LEU A 503 -4.81 -8.80 -21.94
C LEU A 503 -3.95 -8.97 -23.20
N ASN A 504 -2.99 -8.07 -23.39
CA ASN A 504 -2.20 -7.92 -24.61
C ASN A 504 -3.10 -7.77 -25.86
N PRO A 505 -3.93 -6.71 -25.94
CA PRO A 505 -4.65 -6.40 -27.18
C PRO A 505 -3.65 -6.22 -28.33
N SER A 506 -3.87 -6.93 -29.44
CA SER A 506 -2.90 -6.99 -30.53
C SER A 506 -2.95 -5.73 -31.39
N ASP A 507 -1.88 -4.93 -31.37
CA ASP A 507 -1.73 -3.82 -32.32
C ASP A 507 -0.25 -3.65 -32.77
N HIS A 508 0.22 -4.60 -33.60
CA HIS A 508 1.29 -4.43 -34.60
C HIS A 508 1.49 -5.72 -35.40
N ASP A 509 1.41 -5.63 -36.73
CA ASP A 509 1.82 -6.70 -37.65
C ASP A 509 3.34 -6.90 -37.60
N LEU A 510 3.81 -7.81 -36.75
CA LEU A 510 5.20 -8.27 -36.77
C LEU A 510 5.42 -9.22 -37.97
N PRO A 511 6.31 -8.90 -38.93
CA PRO A 511 6.55 -9.74 -40.09
C PRO A 511 7.35 -11.00 -39.71
N GLY A 512 6.61 -12.03 -39.30
CA GLY A 512 7.13 -13.29 -38.76
C GLY A 512 6.17 -13.80 -37.68
N GLY A 513 5.23 -14.65 -38.08
CA GLY A 513 4.02 -14.96 -37.30
C GLY A 513 4.25 -15.64 -35.95
N GLN A 514 4.47 -14.83 -34.90
CA GLN A 514 4.24 -15.17 -33.49
C GLN A 514 4.04 -13.88 -32.68
N GLY A 515 2.87 -13.27 -32.82
CA GLY A 515 2.43 -12.16 -31.97
C GLY A 515 2.24 -12.60 -30.51
N PRO A 516 2.06 -11.65 -29.56
CA PRO A 516 1.82 -11.98 -28.16
C PRO A 516 0.57 -12.84 -28.00
N LYS A 517 0.62 -13.84 -27.11
CA LYS A 517 -0.55 -14.65 -26.76
C LYS A 517 -1.57 -13.77 -26.01
N GLN A 518 -2.60 -13.36 -26.74
CA GLN A 518 -3.78 -12.69 -26.20
C GLN A 518 -4.51 -13.61 -25.21
N VAL A 519 -4.94 -13.07 -24.08
CA VAL A 519 -5.75 -13.78 -23.08
C VAL A 519 -7.01 -12.98 -22.80
N THR A 520 -8.17 -13.62 -22.87
CA THR A 520 -9.46 -12.98 -22.56
C THR A 520 -10.02 -13.55 -21.26
N ILE A 521 -10.51 -12.70 -20.36
CA ILE A 521 -11.18 -13.09 -19.11
C ILE A 521 -12.56 -12.43 -19.08
N THR A 522 -13.61 -13.23 -18.98
CA THR A 522 -14.99 -12.77 -18.83
C THR A 522 -15.58 -13.21 -17.49
N CYS A 523 -16.57 -12.46 -16.98
CA CYS A 523 -17.41 -12.90 -15.87
C CYS A 523 -18.77 -12.17 -15.87
N ASP A 524 -19.82 -12.85 -15.41
CA ASP A 524 -21.17 -12.28 -15.36
C ASP A 524 -21.28 -11.23 -14.23
N GLY A 525 -20.60 -11.48 -13.11
CA GLY A 525 -20.62 -10.66 -11.91
C GLY A 525 -19.47 -9.65 -11.82
N PRO A 526 -19.17 -9.14 -10.61
CA PRO A 526 -18.26 -8.02 -10.45
C PRO A 526 -16.78 -8.38 -10.68
N LEU A 527 -16.06 -7.43 -11.26
CA LEU A 527 -14.60 -7.38 -11.27
C LEU A 527 -14.12 -6.26 -10.32
N ALA A 528 -13.56 -6.65 -9.17
CA ALA A 528 -13.03 -5.75 -8.16
C ALA A 528 -11.50 -5.68 -8.20
N PHE A 529 -10.95 -4.48 -8.32
CA PHE A 529 -9.52 -4.16 -8.25
C PHE A 529 -9.16 -3.54 -6.90
N ASP A 530 -8.34 -4.23 -6.10
CA ASP A 530 -7.67 -3.67 -4.91
C ASP A 530 -6.24 -3.24 -5.31
N TYR A 531 -6.04 -1.93 -5.48
CA TYR A 531 -4.77 -1.36 -5.91
C TYR A 531 -3.71 -1.31 -4.77
N GLU A 532 -4.09 -1.44 -3.50
CA GLU A 532 -3.12 -1.57 -2.39
C GLU A 532 -2.58 -3.00 -2.26
N ARG A 533 -3.35 -4.02 -2.64
CA ARG A 533 -2.92 -5.43 -2.64
C ARG A 533 -2.38 -5.91 -3.98
N GLN A 534 -2.62 -5.17 -5.07
CA GLN A 534 -2.38 -5.60 -6.46
C GLN A 534 -3.15 -6.89 -6.78
N ILE A 535 -4.46 -6.88 -6.50
CA ILE A 535 -5.36 -8.02 -6.73
C ILE A 535 -6.53 -7.59 -7.63
N ALA A 536 -6.79 -8.38 -8.66
CA ALA A 536 -8.03 -8.34 -9.45
C ALA A 536 -8.88 -9.57 -9.12
N THR A 537 -10.13 -9.36 -8.71
CA THR A 537 -11.07 -10.42 -8.32
C THR A 537 -12.28 -10.42 -9.25
N PHE A 538 -12.47 -11.49 -10.00
CA PHE A 538 -13.61 -11.74 -10.89
C PHE A 538 -14.56 -12.71 -10.19
N GLU A 539 -15.87 -12.46 -10.24
CA GLU A 539 -16.87 -13.34 -9.62
C GLU A 539 -18.03 -13.66 -10.57
N GLN A 540 -18.62 -14.85 -10.36
CA GLN A 540 -19.76 -15.42 -11.09
C GLN A 540 -19.44 -15.81 -12.55
N ASN A 541 -19.46 -17.12 -12.81
CA ASN A 541 -19.27 -17.73 -14.13
C ASN A 541 -18.02 -17.22 -14.88
N VAL A 542 -16.89 -17.13 -14.16
CA VAL A 542 -15.64 -16.62 -14.73
C VAL A 542 -15.10 -17.60 -15.77
N HIS A 543 -14.80 -17.09 -16.98
CA HIS A 543 -14.21 -17.85 -18.08
C HIS A 543 -12.92 -17.16 -18.55
N VAL A 544 -11.81 -17.87 -18.50
CA VAL A 544 -10.51 -17.47 -19.05
C VAL A 544 -10.28 -18.23 -20.34
N GLN A 545 -10.03 -17.50 -21.42
CA GLN A 545 -9.60 -18.03 -22.72
C GLN A 545 -8.11 -17.72 -22.89
N ASP A 546 -7.29 -18.76 -22.85
CA ASP A 546 -5.85 -18.68 -23.13
C ASP A 546 -5.54 -19.56 -24.36
N PRO A 547 -4.55 -19.23 -25.21
CA PRO A 547 -4.25 -19.99 -26.43
C PRO A 547 -3.77 -21.43 -26.20
N ASN A 548 -3.60 -21.87 -24.95
CA ASN A 548 -3.30 -23.24 -24.56
C ASN A 548 -4.51 -23.96 -23.93
N GLY A 549 -5.65 -23.29 -23.71
CA GLY A 549 -6.91 -23.89 -23.24
C GLY A 549 -7.87 -22.92 -22.52
N ASP A 550 -9.13 -23.34 -22.35
CA ASP A 550 -10.16 -22.63 -21.60
C ASP A 550 -10.17 -23.03 -20.11
N LEU A 551 -10.40 -22.09 -19.21
CA LEU A 551 -10.67 -22.32 -17.78
C LEU A 551 -11.99 -21.66 -17.38
N TYR A 552 -12.86 -22.40 -16.70
CA TYR A 552 -14.09 -21.91 -16.08
C TYR A 552 -14.00 -22.01 -14.56
N SER A 553 -14.60 -21.09 -13.82
CA SER A 553 -14.70 -21.12 -12.35
C SER A 553 -15.84 -20.25 -11.81
N ASP A 554 -16.15 -20.34 -10.52
CA ASP A 554 -17.13 -19.44 -9.88
C ASP A 554 -16.50 -18.09 -9.47
N LYS A 555 -15.18 -18.09 -9.25
CA LYS A 555 -14.39 -16.92 -8.85
C LYS A 555 -12.93 -17.09 -9.28
N LEU A 556 -12.31 -16.02 -9.77
CA LEU A 556 -10.88 -15.95 -10.08
C LEU A 556 -10.24 -14.81 -9.30
N VAL A 557 -9.13 -15.08 -8.61
CA VAL A 557 -8.32 -14.08 -7.90
C VAL A 557 -6.95 -14.00 -8.56
N ALA A 558 -6.72 -12.97 -9.36
CA ALA A 558 -5.45 -12.72 -10.03
C ALA A 558 -4.59 -11.75 -9.21
N TYR A 559 -3.35 -12.15 -8.93
CA TYR A 559 -2.36 -11.37 -8.20
C TYR A 559 -1.36 -10.78 -9.20
N LEU A 560 -1.26 -9.46 -9.23
CA LEU A 560 -0.48 -8.70 -10.21
C LEU A 560 0.92 -8.36 -9.66
N ASP A 561 1.88 -8.12 -10.55
CA ASP A 561 3.18 -7.54 -10.19
C ASP A 561 3.10 -6.00 -10.01
N GLU A 562 3.80 -5.43 -9.01
CA GLU A 562 3.77 -3.99 -8.70
C GLU A 562 4.36 -3.10 -9.82
N LYS A 563 5.11 -3.68 -10.78
CA LYS A 563 5.82 -2.93 -11.84
C LYS A 563 5.30 -3.24 -13.24
N THR A 564 5.14 -4.52 -13.57
CA THR A 564 4.65 -4.93 -14.91
C THR A 564 3.13 -5.04 -14.97
N HIS A 565 2.44 -5.09 -13.81
CA HIS A 565 0.99 -5.32 -13.67
C HIS A 565 0.45 -6.58 -14.40
N THR A 566 1.34 -7.44 -14.88
CA THR A 566 1.04 -8.77 -15.39
C THR A 566 0.65 -9.70 -14.25
N ILE A 567 -0.14 -10.73 -14.57
CA ILE A 567 -0.53 -11.77 -13.61
C ILE A 567 0.73 -12.54 -13.19
N ARG A 568 1.10 -12.42 -11.91
CA ARG A 568 2.18 -13.19 -11.27
C ARG A 568 1.71 -14.58 -10.88
N TYR A 569 0.45 -14.69 -10.47
CA TYR A 569 -0.22 -15.89 -9.98
C TYR A 569 -1.74 -15.68 -10.07
N ALA A 570 -2.53 -16.72 -10.37
CA ALA A 570 -3.99 -16.65 -10.32
C ALA A 570 -4.62 -17.89 -9.67
N GLU A 571 -5.68 -17.66 -8.88
CA GLU A 571 -6.41 -18.70 -8.14
C GLU A 571 -7.87 -18.78 -8.62
N ALA A 572 -8.21 -19.88 -9.29
CA ALA A 572 -9.57 -20.19 -9.73
C ALA A 572 -10.26 -21.05 -8.66
N ILE A 573 -11.48 -20.71 -8.25
CA ILE A 573 -12.18 -21.25 -7.08
C ILE A 573 -13.62 -21.67 -7.46
N GLY A 574 -14.10 -22.76 -6.86
CA GLY A 574 -15.47 -23.25 -7.02
C GLY A 574 -15.56 -24.39 -8.02
N ARG A 575 -16.51 -24.34 -8.95
CA ARG A 575 -16.74 -25.32 -10.02
C ARG A 575 -15.67 -25.19 -11.12
N VAL A 576 -14.40 -25.43 -10.78
CA VAL A 576 -13.28 -25.23 -11.71
C VAL A 576 -13.29 -26.32 -12.79
N ARG A 577 -13.26 -25.91 -14.06
CA ARG A 577 -13.17 -26.81 -15.23
C ARG A 577 -12.14 -26.26 -16.20
N ILE A 578 -11.19 -27.08 -16.63
CA ILE A 578 -10.09 -26.66 -17.52
C ILE A 578 -10.07 -27.60 -18.72
N HIS A 579 -10.14 -27.04 -19.92
CA HIS A 579 -10.19 -27.78 -21.18
C HIS A 579 -8.93 -27.48 -21.99
N GLN A 580 -8.10 -28.49 -22.24
CA GLN A 580 -6.84 -28.37 -22.99
C GLN A 580 -6.83 -29.42 -24.11
N ASN A 581 -6.95 -28.97 -25.35
CA ASN A 581 -7.24 -29.82 -26.51
C ASN A 581 -8.51 -30.66 -26.25
N GLN A 582 -8.42 -31.99 -26.27
CA GLN A 582 -9.54 -32.88 -25.93
C GLN A 582 -9.65 -33.15 -24.41
N ASN A 583 -8.62 -32.87 -23.62
CA ASN A 583 -8.55 -33.24 -22.22
C ASN A 583 -9.33 -32.26 -21.34
N THR A 584 -10.06 -32.78 -20.34
CA THR A 584 -10.85 -31.98 -19.41
C THR A 584 -10.46 -32.31 -17.97
N ALA A 585 -10.00 -31.31 -17.21
CA ALA A 585 -9.79 -31.40 -15.78
C ALA A 585 -10.92 -30.70 -15.02
N LEU A 586 -11.39 -31.30 -13.93
CA LEU A 586 -12.36 -30.74 -13.00
C LEU A 586 -11.71 -30.63 -11.61
N SER A 587 -12.01 -29.57 -10.85
CA SER A 587 -11.48 -29.37 -9.49
C SER A 587 -12.36 -28.44 -8.66
N GLU A 588 -12.18 -28.44 -7.34
CA GLU A 588 -12.76 -27.44 -6.42
C GLU A 588 -11.95 -26.12 -6.43
N ARG A 589 -10.68 -26.19 -6.85
CA ARG A 589 -9.74 -25.07 -6.96
C ARG A 589 -8.61 -25.37 -7.94
N ALA A 590 -8.09 -24.34 -8.62
CA ALA A 590 -6.86 -24.41 -9.42
C ALA A 590 -5.97 -23.18 -9.19
N ILE A 591 -4.66 -23.42 -9.26
CA ILE A 591 -3.58 -22.52 -8.89
C ILE A 591 -2.67 -22.40 -10.12
N TYR A 592 -2.74 -21.27 -10.84
CA TYR A 592 -1.98 -21.04 -12.08
C TYR A 592 -0.78 -20.11 -11.86
N GLU A 593 0.41 -20.60 -12.18
CA GLU A 593 1.71 -19.91 -12.05
C GLU A 593 2.30 -19.63 -13.45
N PRO A 594 2.01 -18.47 -14.08
CA PRO A 594 2.39 -18.20 -15.48
C PRO A 594 3.90 -18.28 -15.74
N ALA A 595 4.72 -17.87 -14.77
CA ALA A 595 6.19 -17.86 -14.88
C ALA A 595 6.82 -19.25 -15.07
N ILE A 596 6.07 -20.33 -14.83
CA ILE A 596 6.48 -21.72 -15.05
C ILE A 596 5.43 -22.53 -15.85
N GLY A 597 4.41 -21.86 -16.41
CA GLY A 597 3.32 -22.48 -17.18
C GLY A 597 2.49 -23.52 -16.40
N LYS A 598 2.56 -23.53 -15.07
CA LYS A 598 2.05 -24.64 -14.23
C LYS A 598 0.65 -24.35 -13.72
N ILE A 599 -0.25 -25.33 -13.88
CA ILE A 599 -1.55 -25.37 -13.20
C ILE A 599 -1.50 -26.47 -12.14
N THR A 600 -1.79 -26.12 -10.88
CA THR A 600 -1.92 -27.08 -9.77
C THR A 600 -3.40 -27.17 -9.37
N LEU A 601 -4.01 -28.35 -9.50
CA LEU A 601 -5.38 -28.60 -9.06
C LEU A 601 -5.40 -28.95 -7.56
N VAL A 602 -6.37 -28.43 -6.80
CA VAL A 602 -6.47 -28.63 -5.34
C VAL A 602 -7.91 -28.90 -4.92
N GLY A 603 -8.09 -29.86 -4.01
CA GLY A 603 -9.40 -30.36 -3.57
C GLY A 603 -9.58 -31.80 -4.05
N ARG A 604 -10.65 -32.07 -4.78
CA ARG A 604 -10.93 -33.38 -5.41
C ARG A 604 -10.78 -33.30 -6.94
N PRO A 605 -9.55 -33.30 -7.48
CA PRO A 605 -9.35 -33.22 -8.92
C PRO A 605 -9.81 -34.50 -9.63
N SER A 606 -10.41 -34.37 -10.81
CA SER A 606 -10.63 -35.48 -11.74
C SER A 606 -10.23 -35.08 -13.15
N LEU A 607 -9.59 -36.00 -13.88
CA LEU A 607 -9.04 -35.75 -15.21
C LEU A 607 -9.62 -36.76 -16.21
N LEU A 608 -10.27 -36.23 -17.24
CA LEU A 608 -10.72 -36.96 -18.42
C LEU A 608 -9.68 -36.75 -19.53
N VAL A 609 -8.87 -37.79 -19.78
CA VAL A 609 -7.90 -37.82 -20.89
C VAL A 609 -8.49 -38.61 -22.04
N TYR A 610 -8.47 -38.05 -23.25
CA TYR A 610 -8.86 -38.75 -24.46
C TYR A 610 -7.59 -39.13 -25.24
N PRO A 611 -7.41 -40.41 -25.64
CA PRO A 611 -6.23 -40.83 -26.38
C PRO A 611 -6.29 -40.29 -27.81
N SER A 612 -5.38 -39.37 -28.14
CA SER A 612 -5.22 -38.84 -29.51
C SER A 612 -4.74 -39.93 -30.46
N SER A 613 -5.43 -40.09 -31.59
CA SER A 613 -5.10 -41.08 -32.64
C SER A 613 -3.91 -40.72 -33.53
N SER A 614 -3.13 -39.69 -33.18
CA SER A 614 -1.95 -39.23 -33.90
C SER A 614 -0.66 -39.52 -33.14
N GLU A 615 0.36 -40.01 -33.85
CA GLU A 615 1.72 -40.22 -33.32
C GLU A 615 2.40 -38.87 -33.05
N GLY A 616 2.14 -38.30 -31.85
CA GLY A 616 2.69 -37.02 -31.41
C GLY A 616 2.70 -36.94 -29.89
N GLY A 617 3.80 -37.40 -29.27
CA GLY A 617 3.89 -37.59 -27.82
C GLY A 617 3.91 -36.28 -27.02
N THR A 618 2.73 -35.81 -26.58
CA THR A 618 2.59 -34.70 -25.63
C THR A 618 2.82 -35.20 -24.20
N GLN A 619 3.97 -34.87 -23.60
CA GLN A 619 4.22 -35.17 -22.18
C GLN A 619 3.40 -34.26 -21.26
N LEU A 620 2.33 -34.80 -20.66
CA LEU A 620 1.72 -34.21 -19.47
C LEU A 620 2.60 -34.56 -18.25
N SER A 621 3.29 -33.55 -17.71
CA SER A 621 4.13 -33.72 -16.52
C SER A 621 3.26 -33.73 -15.24
N PHE A 622 3.01 -34.92 -14.71
CA PHE A 622 2.26 -35.09 -13.46
C PHE A 622 3.14 -34.74 -12.26
N GLY A 623 3.07 -33.47 -11.84
CA GLY A 623 3.76 -32.94 -10.66
C GLY A 623 3.20 -33.46 -9.32
N GLY A 624 3.42 -34.74 -9.03
CA GLY A 624 3.25 -35.34 -7.71
C GLY A 624 1.80 -35.47 -7.21
N LEU A 625 1.10 -36.52 -7.65
CA LEU A 625 -0.05 -37.04 -6.90
C LEU A 625 0.45 -37.67 -5.59
N ALA A 626 0.50 -36.88 -4.52
CA ALA A 626 0.57 -37.41 -3.17
C ALA A 626 -0.80 -38.02 -2.83
N THR A 627 -0.87 -39.34 -2.74
CA THR A 627 -2.06 -40.08 -2.31
C THR A 627 -2.07 -40.22 -0.80
N ASP A 628 -3.00 -39.53 -0.13
CA ASP A 628 -3.61 -39.88 1.16
C ASP A 628 -5.00 -39.20 1.25
#